data_AF-Q5P0T1-F1
#
_entry.id   AF-Q5P0T1-F1
#
_cell.length_a   1.000
_cell.length_b   1.000
_cell.length_c   1.000
_cell.angle_alpha   90.00
_cell.angle_beta   90.00
_cell.angle_gamma   90.00
#
_symmetry.space_group_name_H-M   'P 1'
#
loop_
_entity.id
_entity.type
_entity.pdbx_description
1 polymer ?
#
loop_
_entity_poly.entity_id
_entity_poly.type
_entity_poly.pdbx_seq_one_letter_code
_entity_poly.pdbx_strand_id
1 'polypeptide(L)'
;MPLPLSHSQRERLAYLELRAYFVGELRRGDLEARFSIKPAAATRDLNAYREQAPDNLIYDRYVKAYVPTARFRPVFGFSADRVLSWLLNGFGDGQALKISRTIPCEGAGNLVQPDFAVLAELTRAIHAGQAMKIQYLSLSSGVAKRVIVPVALADNGSRWHVRAYDRKRSHFSDFVLTRITKVRTLSERVADHEQIQADTEWNRIVDLQLVPHPGLSHPEAVVADYGMKDGQLHLQVRAALAGYAVLRWGVDCSVDHRLDPSRHHLWLANPQTLNDVESAALAPGYGGAGDGGAGR
;
A
#
# COMPACT_ATOMS: atom_id res chain seq x y z
N MET A 1 8.65 36.60 -14.33
CA MET A 1 8.18 35.30 -13.82
C MET A 1 9.38 34.38 -13.72
N PRO A 2 9.60 33.66 -12.61
CA PRO A 2 10.61 32.61 -12.57
C PRO A 2 10.28 31.57 -13.65
N LEU A 3 11.29 31.09 -14.36
CA LEU A 3 11.15 30.04 -15.36
C LEU A 3 10.51 28.79 -14.72
N PRO A 4 9.63 28.07 -15.44
CA PRO A 4 9.04 26.84 -14.92
C PRO A 4 10.16 25.85 -14.56
N LEU A 5 10.15 25.36 -13.31
CA LEU A 5 11.12 24.37 -12.83
C LEU A 5 11.03 23.10 -13.69
N SER A 6 12.19 22.54 -14.08
CA SER A 6 12.23 21.23 -14.73
C SER A 6 11.76 20.14 -13.76
N HIS A 7 11.31 18.99 -14.29
CA HIS A 7 10.88 17.86 -13.47
C HIS A 7 11.94 17.46 -12.44
N SER A 8 13.20 17.28 -12.86
CA SER A 8 14.25 16.89 -11.93
C SER A 8 14.57 17.99 -10.91
N GLN A 9 14.45 19.27 -11.26
CA GLN A 9 14.62 20.35 -10.29
C GLN A 9 13.50 20.35 -9.25
N ARG A 10 12.26 20.14 -9.66
CA ARG A 10 11.11 20.00 -8.75
C ARG A 10 11.29 18.85 -7.77
N GLU A 11 11.79 17.69 -8.22
CA GLU A 11 12.09 16.55 -7.34
C GLU A 11 13.15 16.88 -6.29
N ARG A 12 14.21 17.61 -6.69
CA ARG A 12 15.26 18.06 -5.76
C ARG A 12 14.75 19.05 -4.73
N LEU A 13 13.91 20.00 -5.13
CA LEU A 13 13.30 20.96 -4.20
C LEU A 13 12.31 20.27 -3.25
N ALA A 14 11.56 19.29 -3.73
CA ALA A 14 10.67 18.49 -2.88
C ALA A 14 11.45 17.66 -1.84
N TYR A 15 12.60 17.07 -2.21
CA TYR A 15 13.48 16.39 -1.26
C TYR A 15 14.08 17.35 -0.23
N LEU A 16 14.52 18.52 -0.70
CA LEU A 16 15.05 19.59 0.14
C LEU A 16 14.05 19.95 1.24
N GLU A 17 12.82 20.26 0.84
CA GLU A 17 11.74 20.63 1.74
C GLU A 17 11.39 19.51 2.72
N LEU A 18 11.21 18.28 2.21
CA LEU A 18 10.94 17.11 3.02
C LEU A 18 11.99 16.94 4.12
N ARG A 19 13.27 16.98 3.76
CA ARG A 19 14.36 16.81 4.71
C ARG A 19 14.36 17.95 5.72
N ALA A 20 14.32 19.21 5.28
CA ALA A 20 14.34 20.33 6.21
C ALA A 20 13.15 20.31 7.18
N TYR A 21 11.97 19.90 6.71
CA TYR A 21 10.76 19.83 7.52
C TYR A 21 10.81 18.72 8.56
N PHE A 22 11.14 17.48 8.17
CA PHE A 22 11.06 16.31 9.05
C PHE A 22 12.35 16.05 9.85
N VAL A 23 13.53 16.40 9.31
CA VAL A 23 14.82 16.25 10.01
C VAL A 23 15.21 17.52 10.76
N GLY A 24 14.66 18.68 10.39
CA GLY A 24 14.96 19.96 11.05
C GLY A 24 16.26 20.62 10.58
N GLU A 25 16.97 20.03 9.63
CA GLU A 25 18.15 20.64 9.03
C GLU A 25 18.40 20.14 7.60
N LEU A 26 19.10 20.95 6.83
CA LEU A 26 19.53 20.67 5.47
C LEU A 26 20.91 21.25 5.22
N ARG A 27 21.84 20.40 4.78
CA ARG A 27 23.14 20.78 4.25
C ARG A 27 23.13 20.64 2.73
N ARG A 28 23.93 21.47 2.05
CA ARG A 28 24.13 21.36 0.59
C ARG A 28 24.59 19.95 0.19
N GLY A 29 25.46 19.35 0.99
CA GLY A 29 25.96 17.98 0.80
C GLY A 29 24.87 16.91 0.78
N ASP A 30 23.71 17.17 1.40
CA ASP A 30 22.58 16.24 1.38
C ASP A 30 21.95 16.14 -0.02
N LEU A 31 21.91 17.26 -0.75
CA LEU A 31 21.44 17.30 -2.14
C LEU A 31 22.46 16.67 -3.08
N GLU A 32 23.74 16.96 -2.86
CA GLU A 32 24.85 16.38 -3.62
C GLU A 32 24.85 14.86 -3.49
N ALA A 33 24.75 14.33 -2.26
CA ALA A 33 24.75 12.90 -2.00
C ALA A 33 23.49 12.20 -2.52
N ARG A 34 22.31 12.83 -2.40
CA ARG A 34 21.05 12.21 -2.84
C ARG A 34 20.92 12.11 -4.36
N PHE A 35 21.33 13.15 -5.07
CA PHE A 35 21.07 13.31 -6.50
C PHE A 35 22.33 13.21 -7.37
N SER A 36 23.49 12.95 -6.77
CA SER A 36 24.78 12.91 -7.46
C SER A 36 25.06 14.18 -8.27
N ILE A 37 24.67 15.34 -7.73
CA ILE A 37 24.84 16.64 -8.38
C ILE A 37 26.08 17.37 -7.87
N LYS A 38 26.64 18.23 -8.71
CA LYS A 38 27.78 19.09 -8.33
C LYS A 38 27.35 20.18 -7.34
N PRO A 39 28.26 20.69 -6.49
CA PRO A 39 27.96 21.73 -5.50
C PRO A 39 27.24 22.96 -6.06
N ALA A 40 27.63 23.42 -7.27
CA ALA A 40 27.00 24.58 -7.91
C ALA A 40 25.51 24.34 -8.28
N ALA A 41 25.13 23.10 -8.60
CA ALA A 41 23.73 22.75 -8.83
C ALA A 41 22.95 22.74 -7.51
N ALA A 42 23.51 22.14 -6.46
CA ALA A 42 22.89 22.11 -5.13
C ALA A 42 22.66 23.52 -4.55
N THR A 43 23.63 24.43 -4.71
CA THR A 43 23.45 25.84 -4.33
C THR A 43 22.34 26.52 -5.13
N ARG A 44 22.26 26.28 -6.45
CA ARG A 44 21.19 26.85 -7.28
C ARG A 44 19.81 26.36 -6.85
N ASP A 45 19.67 25.08 -6.54
CA ASP A 45 18.40 24.49 -6.10
C ASP A 45 17.97 25.06 -4.73
N LEU A 46 18.89 25.15 -3.78
CA LEU A 46 18.64 25.76 -2.48
C LEU A 46 18.23 27.23 -2.59
N ASN A 47 18.89 28.01 -3.45
CA ASN A 47 18.51 29.39 -3.70
C ASN A 47 17.13 29.47 -4.37
N ALA A 48 16.87 28.65 -5.37
CA ALA A 48 15.57 28.60 -6.05
C ALA A 48 14.42 28.25 -5.08
N TYR A 49 14.67 27.36 -4.10
CA TYR A 49 13.70 27.06 -3.05
C TYR A 49 13.48 28.26 -2.12
N ARG A 50 14.55 28.92 -1.67
CA ARG A 50 14.46 30.11 -0.80
C ARG A 50 13.82 31.31 -1.50
N GLU A 51 13.94 31.43 -2.82
CA GLU A 51 13.21 32.44 -3.60
C GLU A 51 11.70 32.16 -3.62
N GLN A 52 11.30 30.89 -3.66
CA GLN A 52 9.89 30.47 -3.65
C GLN A 52 9.27 30.52 -2.25
N ALA A 53 10.05 30.19 -1.22
CA ALA A 53 9.61 30.14 0.17
C ALA A 53 10.65 30.82 1.10
N PRO A 54 10.74 32.16 1.06
CA PRO A 54 11.77 32.91 1.77
C PRO A 54 11.70 32.78 3.29
N ASP A 55 10.51 32.54 3.82
CA ASP A 55 10.28 32.34 5.25
C ASP A 55 10.58 30.91 5.72
N ASN A 56 10.77 29.93 4.83
CA ASN A 56 10.90 28.54 5.26
C ASN A 56 12.26 28.24 5.90
N LEU A 57 13.35 28.85 5.45
CA LEU A 57 14.70 28.46 5.88
C LEU A 57 15.57 29.65 6.28
N ILE A 58 16.27 29.49 7.41
CA ILE A 58 17.38 30.36 7.81
C ILE A 58 18.67 29.54 7.85
N TYR A 59 19.80 30.19 7.55
CA TYR A 59 21.11 29.56 7.69
C TYR A 59 21.63 29.74 9.11
N ASP A 60 21.77 28.64 9.84
CA ASP A 60 22.36 28.63 11.18
C ASP A 60 23.89 28.46 11.08
N ARG A 61 24.63 29.44 11.61
CA ARG A 61 26.11 29.46 11.56
C ARG A 61 26.76 28.48 12.53
N TYR A 62 26.10 28.13 13.63
CA TYR A 62 26.62 27.20 14.63
C TYR A 62 26.50 25.76 14.13
N VAL A 63 25.32 25.40 13.61
CA VAL A 63 25.05 24.06 13.05
C VAL A 63 25.60 23.90 11.63
N LYS A 64 25.90 25.02 10.96
CA LYS A 64 26.37 25.10 9.56
C LYS A 64 25.42 24.41 8.60
N ALA A 65 24.12 24.66 8.79
CA ALA A 65 23.03 24.07 8.02
C ALA A 65 21.89 25.08 7.84
N TYR A 66 21.01 24.82 6.88
CA TYR A 66 19.73 25.50 6.77
C TYR A 66 18.73 24.82 7.69
N VAL A 67 18.06 25.58 8.55
CA VAL A 67 17.08 25.07 9.52
C VAL A 67 15.70 25.67 9.23
N PRO A 68 14.61 24.92 9.48
CA PRO A 68 13.26 25.42 9.31
C PRO A 68 12.96 26.55 10.30
N THR A 69 12.14 27.51 9.88
CA THR A 69 11.67 28.57 10.79
C THR A 69 10.31 28.21 11.40
N ALA A 70 9.87 28.98 12.40
CA ALA A 70 8.51 28.91 12.93
C ALA A 70 7.42 29.26 11.90
N ARG A 71 7.77 29.90 10.77
CA ARG A 71 6.85 30.27 9.69
C ARG A 71 6.89 29.29 8.51
N PHE A 72 7.55 28.14 8.65
CA PHE A 72 7.69 27.16 7.57
C PHE A 72 6.33 26.70 7.04
N ARG A 73 6.11 26.84 5.73
CA ARG A 73 4.93 26.35 5.01
C ARG A 73 5.36 25.52 3.80
N PRO A 74 5.13 24.19 3.79
CA PRO A 74 5.50 23.36 2.65
C PRO A 74 4.90 23.86 1.34
N VAL A 75 5.72 23.97 0.30
CA VAL A 75 5.38 24.31 -1.08
C VAL A 75 5.04 23.05 -1.87
N PHE A 76 5.65 21.92 -1.52
CA PHE A 76 5.41 20.61 -2.10
C PHE A 76 4.51 19.80 -1.14
N GLY A 77 3.47 19.17 -1.70
CA GLY A 77 2.58 18.32 -0.91
C GLY A 77 3.32 17.10 -0.33
N PHE A 78 3.02 16.77 0.93
CA PHE A 78 3.43 15.52 1.55
C PHE A 78 2.31 14.48 1.43
N SER A 79 2.67 13.26 1.04
CA SER A 79 1.79 12.09 1.25
C SER A 79 2.33 11.27 2.41
N ALA A 80 1.45 10.85 3.32
CA ALA A 80 1.84 10.06 4.50
C ALA A 80 2.65 8.82 4.08
N ASP A 81 2.18 8.07 3.08
CA ASP A 81 2.87 6.88 2.58
C ASP A 81 4.30 7.16 2.12
N ARG A 82 4.52 8.26 1.39
CA ARG A 82 5.85 8.63 0.90
C ARG A 82 6.75 9.06 2.05
N VAL A 83 6.24 9.86 2.98
CA VAL A 83 7.00 10.35 4.14
C VAL A 83 7.39 9.19 5.05
N LEU A 84 6.43 8.34 5.42
CA LEU A 84 6.67 7.20 6.30
C LEU A 84 7.58 6.17 5.62
N SER A 85 7.41 5.91 4.32
CA SER A 85 8.34 5.05 3.56
C SER A 85 9.74 5.62 3.49
N TRP A 86 9.88 6.95 3.37
CA TRP A 86 11.16 7.63 3.40
C TRP A 86 11.83 7.54 4.77
N LEU A 87 11.09 7.75 5.86
CA LEU A 87 11.59 7.60 7.22
C LEU A 87 12.06 6.17 7.49
N LEU A 88 11.28 5.17 7.03
CA LEU A 88 11.56 3.76 7.26
C LEU A 88 12.74 3.24 6.39
N ASN A 89 12.81 3.65 5.12
CA ASN A 89 13.70 3.03 4.13
C ASN A 89 14.74 3.99 3.50
N GLY A 90 14.73 5.28 3.82
CA GLY A 90 15.67 6.28 3.28
C GLY A 90 15.40 6.74 1.83
N PHE A 91 14.76 5.91 0.99
CA PHE A 91 13.96 6.16 -0.24
C PHE A 91 13.88 4.86 -1.09
N GLY A 92 12.84 4.73 -1.92
CA GLY A 92 12.40 3.47 -2.55
C GLY A 92 12.94 3.12 -3.95
N ASP A 93 14.11 3.61 -4.35
CA ASP A 93 14.71 3.28 -5.66
C ASP A 93 15.68 2.08 -5.61
N GLY A 94 15.74 1.37 -4.47
CA GLY A 94 16.57 0.18 -4.29
C GLY A 94 18.08 0.45 -4.32
N GLN A 95 18.48 1.71 -4.52
CA GLN A 95 19.87 2.13 -4.38
C GLN A 95 20.06 2.53 -2.93
N ALA A 96 20.69 1.64 -2.17
CA ALA A 96 21.15 1.92 -0.81
C ALA A 96 22.23 3.01 -0.83
N LEU A 97 21.86 4.24 -1.18
CA LEU A 97 22.55 5.40 -0.66
C LEU A 97 22.28 5.33 0.83
N LYS A 98 23.34 5.05 1.60
CA LYS A 98 23.37 5.10 3.07
C LYS A 98 23.04 6.52 3.54
N ILE A 99 21.84 7.00 3.24
CA ILE A 99 21.28 8.20 3.80
C ILE A 99 21.14 7.84 5.27
N SER A 100 22.00 8.45 6.07
CA SER A 100 22.00 8.40 7.52
C SER A 100 20.55 8.23 8.01
N ARG A 101 20.28 7.18 8.79
CA ARG A 101 19.03 7.04 9.56
C ARG A 101 19.03 8.14 10.62
N THR A 102 18.91 9.40 10.19
CA THR A 102 18.94 10.57 11.06
C THR A 102 17.80 10.52 12.08
N ILE A 103 16.75 9.76 11.75
CA ILE A 103 15.66 9.40 12.64
C ILE A 103 15.63 7.86 12.72
N PRO A 104 15.84 7.25 13.91
CA PRO A 104 15.64 5.82 14.10
C PRO A 104 14.18 5.45 13.77
N CYS A 105 13.99 4.60 12.77
CA CYS A 105 12.69 4.11 12.34
C CYS A 105 12.83 2.65 11.93
N GLU A 106 11.94 1.80 12.47
CA GLU A 106 11.92 0.37 12.21
C GLU A 106 10.48 -0.08 11.95
N GLY A 107 10.34 -1.17 11.19
CA GLY A 107 9.07 -1.76 10.85
C GLY A 107 9.25 -3.26 10.62
N ALA A 108 8.16 -4.02 10.74
CA ALA A 108 8.20 -5.48 10.63
C ALA A 108 8.67 -6.01 9.27
N GLY A 109 8.66 -5.15 8.23
CA GLY A 109 8.99 -5.53 6.87
C GLY A 109 7.95 -6.47 6.25
N ASN A 110 8.18 -6.86 4.99
CA ASN A 110 7.34 -7.85 4.31
C ASN A 110 7.87 -9.26 4.59
N LEU A 111 7.00 -10.14 5.10
CA LEU A 111 7.34 -11.55 5.37
C LEU A 111 7.58 -12.37 4.09
N VAL A 112 7.01 -11.93 2.96
CA VAL A 112 6.97 -12.70 1.71
C VAL A 112 7.45 -11.83 0.56
N GLN A 113 8.39 -12.36 -0.23
CA GLN A 113 8.88 -11.72 -1.45
C GLN A 113 8.55 -12.60 -2.66
N PRO A 114 7.87 -12.05 -3.69
CA PRO A 114 7.60 -12.79 -4.92
C PRO A 114 8.88 -12.97 -5.74
N ASP A 115 8.93 -14.04 -6.52
CA ASP A 115 9.94 -14.19 -7.58
C ASP A 115 9.68 -13.13 -8.67
N PHE A 116 10.64 -12.22 -8.89
CA PHE A 116 10.50 -11.15 -9.87
C PHE A 116 10.46 -11.63 -11.32
N ALA A 117 11.04 -12.79 -11.65
CA ALA A 117 10.91 -13.36 -12.99
C ALA A 117 9.47 -13.81 -13.23
N VAL A 118 8.86 -14.47 -12.23
CA VAL A 118 7.43 -14.87 -12.28
C VAL A 118 6.52 -13.64 -12.33
N LEU A 119 6.76 -12.65 -11.48
CA LEU A 119 6.00 -11.41 -11.46
C LEU A 119 6.07 -10.68 -12.81
N ALA A 120 7.26 -10.56 -13.39
CA ALA A 120 7.45 -9.88 -14.67
C ALA A 120 6.68 -10.56 -15.81
N GLU A 121 6.72 -11.89 -15.89
CA GLU A 121 5.94 -12.68 -16.86
C GLU A 121 4.43 -12.48 -16.68
N LEU A 122 3.93 -12.55 -15.44
CA LEU A 122 2.51 -12.30 -15.13
C LEU A 122 2.08 -10.89 -15.52
N THR A 123 2.86 -9.87 -15.17
CA THR A 123 2.53 -8.47 -15.49
C THR A 123 2.52 -8.20 -16.99
N ARG A 124 3.43 -8.83 -17.75
CA ARG A 124 3.42 -8.75 -19.22
C ARG A 124 2.17 -9.40 -19.80
N ALA A 125 1.78 -10.57 -19.30
CA ALA A 125 0.58 -11.26 -19.76
C ALA A 125 -0.71 -10.50 -19.41
N ILE A 126 -0.79 -9.89 -18.22
CA ILE A 126 -1.90 -9.00 -17.83
C ILE A 126 -1.98 -7.83 -18.82
N HIS A 127 -0.86 -7.12 -19.03
CA HIS A 127 -0.80 -5.98 -19.94
C HIS A 127 -1.17 -6.35 -21.38
N ALA A 128 -0.74 -7.53 -21.84
CA ALA A 128 -1.01 -8.00 -23.20
C ALA A 128 -2.37 -8.72 -23.36
N GLY A 129 -3.13 -8.94 -22.27
CA GLY A 129 -4.38 -9.70 -22.30
C GLY A 129 -4.18 -11.15 -22.76
N GLN A 130 -3.13 -11.82 -22.30
CA GLN A 130 -2.75 -13.17 -22.76
C GLN A 130 -3.00 -14.25 -21.71
N ALA A 131 -3.47 -15.41 -22.17
CA ALA A 131 -3.55 -16.61 -21.34
C ALA A 131 -2.15 -17.14 -21.00
N MET A 132 -2.04 -17.79 -19.85
CA MET A 132 -0.80 -18.40 -19.39
C MET A 132 -1.03 -19.81 -18.85
N LYS A 133 -0.06 -20.68 -19.08
CA LYS A 133 0.06 -21.94 -18.35
C LYS A 133 0.95 -21.74 -17.14
N ILE A 134 0.45 -22.08 -15.97
CA ILE A 134 1.19 -22.01 -14.72
C ILE A 134 1.33 -23.38 -14.07
N GLN A 135 2.40 -23.56 -13.30
CA GLN A 135 2.51 -24.62 -12.29
C GLN A 135 2.27 -23.97 -10.92
N TYR A 136 1.21 -24.40 -10.24
CA TYR A 136 0.77 -23.84 -8.97
C TYR A 136 0.86 -24.88 -7.85
N LEU A 137 1.41 -24.48 -6.70
CA LEU A 137 1.47 -25.28 -5.49
C LEU A 137 0.26 -24.98 -4.59
N SER A 138 -0.78 -25.81 -4.68
CA SER A 138 -1.96 -25.71 -3.81
C SER A 138 -1.68 -26.28 -2.42
N LEU A 139 -2.27 -25.67 -1.38
CA LEU A 139 -2.23 -26.22 -0.02
C LEU A 139 -3.00 -27.54 0.10
N SER A 140 -4.12 -27.67 -0.62
CA SER A 140 -5.00 -28.83 -0.49
C SER A 140 -4.67 -29.97 -1.44
N SER A 141 -4.06 -29.66 -2.59
CA SER A 141 -3.88 -30.62 -3.69
C SER A 141 -2.45 -30.70 -4.23
N GLY A 142 -1.49 -30.03 -3.58
CA GLY A 142 -0.10 -29.99 -4.04
C GLY A 142 0.08 -29.35 -5.42
N VAL A 143 1.09 -29.83 -6.15
CA VAL A 143 1.49 -29.27 -7.45
C VAL A 143 0.44 -29.58 -8.53
N ALA A 144 -0.03 -28.56 -9.22
CA ALA A 144 -0.91 -28.73 -10.37
C ALA A 144 -0.63 -27.74 -11.50
N LYS A 145 -0.88 -28.17 -12.73
CA LYS A 145 -0.86 -27.28 -13.90
C LYS A 145 -2.23 -26.61 -14.06
N ARG A 146 -2.25 -25.32 -14.38
CA ARG A 146 -3.45 -24.54 -14.68
C ARG A 146 -3.22 -23.73 -15.94
N VAL A 147 -4.31 -23.47 -16.67
CA VAL A 147 -4.34 -22.42 -17.69
C VAL A 147 -5.21 -21.31 -17.12
N ILE A 148 -4.64 -20.13 -17.02
CA ILE A 148 -5.28 -18.97 -16.42
C ILE A 148 -5.23 -17.79 -17.39
N VAL A 149 -6.19 -16.89 -17.29
CA VAL A 149 -6.12 -15.56 -17.90
C VAL A 149 -5.91 -14.56 -16.76
N PRO A 150 -4.67 -14.10 -16.51
CA PRO A 150 -4.40 -13.15 -15.43
C PRO A 150 -4.97 -11.78 -15.79
N VAL A 151 -5.69 -11.16 -14.85
CA VAL A 151 -6.42 -9.90 -15.08
C VAL A 151 -5.99 -8.76 -14.17
N ALA A 152 -5.51 -9.06 -12.96
CA ALA A 152 -5.05 -8.02 -12.04
C ALA A 152 -4.06 -8.56 -11.00
N LEU A 153 -3.27 -7.65 -10.43
CA LEU A 153 -2.52 -7.91 -9.19
C LEU A 153 -3.33 -7.40 -7.99
N ALA A 154 -3.21 -8.13 -6.88
CA ALA A 154 -3.82 -7.77 -5.62
C ALA A 154 -2.80 -7.95 -4.48
N ASP A 155 -2.70 -6.95 -3.62
CA ASP A 155 -2.01 -7.04 -2.33
C ASP A 155 -3.07 -7.14 -1.22
N ASN A 156 -3.08 -8.25 -0.49
CA ASN A 156 -3.97 -8.43 0.66
C ASN A 156 -3.31 -8.04 2.00
N GLY A 157 -2.15 -7.39 1.96
CA GLY A 157 -1.38 -6.95 3.13
C GLY A 157 -0.53 -8.04 3.78
N SER A 158 -0.65 -9.29 3.35
CA SER A 158 0.24 -10.39 3.78
C SER A 158 1.03 -10.97 2.62
N ARG A 159 0.38 -11.14 1.47
CA ARG A 159 0.94 -11.77 0.26
C ARG A 159 0.39 -11.08 -0.97
N TRP A 160 1.17 -11.12 -2.04
CA TRP A 160 0.71 -10.73 -3.37
C TRP A 160 0.01 -11.89 -4.06
N HIS A 161 -1.05 -11.56 -4.78
CA HIS A 161 -1.85 -12.47 -5.58
C HIS A 161 -1.97 -11.94 -7.01
N VAL A 162 -2.18 -12.85 -7.96
CA VAL A 162 -2.75 -12.54 -9.26
C VAL A 162 -4.20 -13.01 -9.28
N ARG A 163 -5.12 -12.09 -9.54
CA ARG A 163 -6.52 -12.39 -9.88
C ARG A 163 -6.55 -12.89 -11.31
N ALA A 164 -7.16 -14.04 -11.57
CA ALA A 164 -7.16 -14.63 -12.90
C ALA A 164 -8.41 -15.50 -13.14
N TYR A 165 -8.89 -15.54 -14.38
CA TYR A 165 -9.88 -16.54 -14.78
C TYR A 165 -9.22 -17.92 -14.88
N ASP A 166 -9.63 -18.88 -14.05
CA ASP A 166 -9.14 -20.26 -14.11
C ASP A 166 -9.98 -21.06 -15.11
N ARG A 167 -9.42 -21.32 -16.31
CA ARG A 167 -10.13 -22.08 -17.36
C ARG A 167 -10.52 -23.49 -16.94
N LYS A 168 -9.84 -24.09 -15.95
CA LYS A 168 -10.22 -25.40 -15.43
C LYS A 168 -11.52 -25.35 -14.64
N ARG A 169 -11.75 -24.27 -13.92
CA ARG A 169 -12.89 -24.11 -13.01
C ARG A 169 -13.96 -23.15 -13.54
N SER A 170 -13.68 -22.45 -14.64
CA SER A 170 -14.57 -21.49 -15.29
C SER A 170 -15.06 -20.37 -14.36
N HIS A 171 -14.16 -19.84 -13.54
CA HIS A 171 -14.43 -18.72 -12.63
C HIS A 171 -13.14 -17.94 -12.34
N PHE A 172 -13.28 -16.72 -11.82
CA PHE A 172 -12.15 -15.91 -11.36
C PHE A 172 -11.65 -16.42 -9.99
N SER A 173 -10.34 -16.46 -9.81
CA SER A 173 -9.69 -16.90 -8.58
C SER A 173 -8.43 -16.10 -8.28
N ASP A 174 -8.02 -16.11 -7.01
CA ASP A 174 -6.76 -15.53 -6.58
C ASP A 174 -5.66 -16.61 -6.51
N PHE A 175 -4.52 -16.34 -7.14
CA PHE A 175 -3.33 -17.19 -7.09
C PHE A 175 -2.20 -16.46 -6.38
N VAL A 176 -1.81 -16.94 -5.19
CA VAL A 176 -0.64 -16.43 -4.45
C VAL A 176 0.62 -16.52 -5.32
N LEU A 177 1.33 -15.40 -5.50
CA LEU A 177 2.49 -15.33 -6.40
C LEU A 177 3.61 -16.30 -6.02
N THR A 178 3.92 -16.43 -4.73
CA THR A 178 5.00 -17.32 -4.26
C THR A 178 4.71 -18.81 -4.40
N ARG A 179 3.48 -19.18 -4.78
CA ARG A 179 3.09 -20.56 -5.07
C ARG A 179 3.10 -20.87 -6.56
N ILE A 180 3.39 -19.90 -7.41
CA ILE A 180 3.55 -20.07 -8.86
C ILE A 180 5.03 -20.39 -9.12
N THR A 181 5.33 -21.66 -9.40
CA THR A 181 6.73 -22.11 -9.55
C THR A 181 7.23 -22.09 -10.99
N LYS A 182 6.31 -22.10 -11.96
CA LYS A 182 6.62 -22.01 -13.40
C LYS A 182 5.50 -21.28 -14.11
N VAL A 183 5.87 -20.46 -15.09
CA VAL A 183 4.95 -19.72 -15.95
C VAL A 183 5.35 -19.87 -17.40
N ARG A 184 4.37 -19.86 -18.30
CA ARG A 184 4.58 -19.83 -19.74
C ARG A 184 3.38 -19.20 -20.43
N THR A 185 3.60 -18.09 -21.13
CA THR A 185 2.56 -17.44 -21.94
C THR A 185 2.08 -18.36 -23.07
N LEU A 186 0.80 -18.23 -23.41
CA LEU A 186 0.15 -18.98 -24.47
C LEU A 186 -0.36 -18.01 -25.54
N SER A 187 -0.19 -18.37 -26.81
CA SER A 187 -0.77 -17.66 -27.94
C SER A 187 -2.20 -18.15 -28.21
N GLU A 188 -3.03 -18.15 -27.17
CA GLU A 188 -4.43 -18.58 -27.24
C GLU A 188 -5.35 -17.35 -27.18
N ARG A 189 -6.47 -17.38 -27.90
CA ARG A 189 -7.47 -16.31 -27.82
C ARG A 189 -8.06 -16.28 -26.42
N VAL A 190 -8.12 -15.09 -25.84
CA VAL A 190 -8.86 -14.81 -24.60
C VAL A 190 -10.29 -14.43 -24.97
N ALA A 191 -11.27 -15.09 -24.37
CA ALA A 191 -12.68 -14.80 -24.58
C ALA A 191 -13.16 -13.67 -23.65
N ASP A 192 -14.24 -12.98 -24.03
CA ASP A 192 -14.73 -11.79 -23.30
C ASP A 192 -15.11 -12.11 -21.84
N HIS A 193 -15.63 -13.31 -21.57
CA HIS A 193 -15.98 -13.75 -20.22
C HIS A 193 -14.76 -14.06 -19.32
N GLU A 194 -13.56 -14.08 -19.89
CA GLU A 194 -12.30 -14.33 -19.15
C GLU A 194 -11.57 -13.01 -18.82
N GLN A 195 -12.07 -11.88 -19.31
CA GLN A 195 -11.46 -10.56 -19.12
C GLN A 195 -11.92 -9.91 -17.82
N ILE A 196 -11.19 -8.90 -17.36
CA ILE A 196 -11.45 -8.23 -16.09
C ILE A 196 -12.86 -7.64 -15.98
N GLN A 197 -13.47 -7.23 -17.10
CA GLN A 197 -14.82 -6.68 -17.16
C GLN A 197 -15.89 -7.72 -16.82
N ALA A 198 -15.60 -9.01 -16.97
CA ALA A 198 -16.50 -10.10 -16.62
C ALA A 198 -16.36 -10.55 -15.14
N ASP A 199 -15.34 -10.08 -14.42
CA ASP A 199 -15.15 -10.40 -13.01
C ASP A 199 -16.07 -9.54 -12.14
N THR A 200 -17.21 -10.12 -11.75
CA THR A 200 -18.24 -9.41 -10.96
C THR A 200 -17.68 -8.96 -9.60
N GLU A 201 -16.90 -9.80 -8.93
CA GLU A 201 -16.29 -9.49 -7.63
C GLU A 201 -15.24 -8.37 -7.75
N TRP A 202 -14.51 -8.32 -8.87
CA TRP A 202 -13.56 -7.24 -9.09
C TRP A 202 -14.25 -5.91 -9.37
N ASN A 203 -15.32 -5.91 -10.17
CA ASN A 203 -15.99 -4.68 -10.60
C ASN A 203 -17.02 -4.16 -9.59
N ARG A 204 -17.48 -5.00 -8.65
CA ARG A 204 -18.34 -4.58 -7.55
C ARG A 204 -17.53 -3.84 -6.48
N ILE A 205 -17.96 -2.64 -6.12
CA ILE A 205 -17.46 -1.88 -4.97
C ILE A 205 -18.39 -2.14 -3.78
N VAL A 206 -17.78 -2.42 -2.64
CA VAL A 206 -18.43 -2.64 -1.34
C VAL A 206 -18.12 -1.43 -0.47
N ASP A 207 -19.16 -0.80 0.06
CA ASP A 207 -19.05 0.28 1.04
C ASP A 207 -19.00 -0.31 2.45
N LEU A 208 -17.84 -0.20 3.10
CA LEU A 208 -17.62 -0.61 4.48
C LEU A 208 -17.82 0.59 5.42
N GLN A 209 -18.70 0.44 6.40
CA GLN A 209 -18.93 1.44 7.46
C GLN A 209 -18.27 0.94 8.74
N LEU A 210 -17.09 1.47 9.05
CA LEU A 210 -16.33 1.08 10.23
C LEU A 210 -16.58 2.07 11.36
N VAL A 211 -16.81 1.54 12.55
CA VAL A 211 -16.99 2.32 13.79
C VAL A 211 -16.09 1.76 14.89
N PRO A 212 -15.79 2.53 15.95
CA PRO A 212 -15.16 1.98 17.14
C PRO A 212 -15.98 0.80 17.66
N HIS A 213 -15.30 -0.28 18.07
CA HIS A 213 -15.98 -1.46 18.57
C HIS A 213 -16.84 -1.11 19.80
N PRO A 214 -18.14 -1.48 19.85
CA PRO A 214 -19.06 -1.07 20.92
C PRO A 214 -18.62 -1.47 22.33
N GLY A 215 -17.86 -2.55 22.45
CA GLY A 215 -17.30 -3.04 23.72
C GLY A 215 -16.12 -2.22 24.30
N LEU A 216 -15.65 -1.16 23.63
CA LEU A 216 -14.55 -0.32 24.11
C LEU A 216 -15.03 0.70 25.15
N SER A 217 -14.26 0.86 26.23
CA SER A 217 -14.52 1.90 27.24
C SER A 217 -14.16 3.31 26.76
N HIS A 218 -13.22 3.43 25.82
CA HIS A 218 -12.67 4.69 25.32
C HIS A 218 -12.64 4.73 23.78
N PRO A 219 -13.82 4.80 23.11
CA PRO A 219 -13.90 4.82 21.65
C PRO A 219 -13.24 6.03 21.00
N GLU A 220 -13.04 7.13 21.74
CA GLU A 220 -12.37 8.36 21.29
C GLU A 220 -10.94 8.12 20.83
N ALA A 221 -10.24 7.13 21.40
CA ALA A 221 -8.90 6.74 20.96
C ALA A 221 -8.92 6.18 19.54
N VAL A 222 -9.88 5.30 19.24
CA VAL A 222 -10.07 4.73 17.90
C VAL A 222 -10.51 5.81 16.90
N VAL A 223 -11.39 6.72 17.31
CA VAL A 223 -11.76 7.88 16.48
C VAL A 223 -10.53 8.71 16.09
N ALA A 224 -9.61 8.93 17.03
CA ALA A 224 -8.38 9.66 16.77
C ALA A 224 -7.40 8.88 15.88
N ASP A 225 -7.19 7.58 16.14
CA ASP A 225 -6.28 6.70 15.38
C ASP A 225 -6.61 6.68 13.88
N TYR A 226 -7.90 6.65 13.55
CA TYR A 226 -8.38 6.55 12.17
C TYR A 226 -8.88 7.87 11.58
N GLY A 227 -8.80 8.97 12.34
CA GLY A 227 -9.27 10.29 11.92
C GLY A 227 -10.76 10.29 11.51
N MET A 228 -11.59 9.55 12.25
CA MET A 228 -13.00 9.36 11.93
C MET A 228 -13.77 10.68 12.02
N LYS A 229 -14.79 10.83 11.16
CA LYS A 229 -15.74 11.94 11.23
C LYS A 229 -17.06 11.42 11.75
N ASP A 230 -17.63 12.10 12.73
CA ASP A 230 -18.90 11.70 13.37
C ASP A 230 -18.88 10.24 13.88
N GLY A 231 -17.72 9.78 14.35
CA GLY A 231 -17.51 8.43 14.89
C GLY A 231 -17.47 7.32 13.83
N GLN A 232 -17.40 7.65 12.54
CA GLN A 232 -17.46 6.69 11.44
C GLN A 232 -16.29 6.86 10.46
N LEU A 233 -15.88 5.74 9.87
CA LEU A 233 -14.96 5.66 8.75
C LEU A 233 -15.62 4.89 7.60
N HIS A 234 -15.83 5.58 6.48
CA HIS A 234 -16.37 4.98 5.26
C HIS A 234 -15.23 4.62 4.30
N LEU A 235 -15.17 3.34 3.91
CA LEU A 235 -14.16 2.83 2.99
C LEU A 235 -14.82 2.12 1.81
N GLN A 236 -14.35 2.41 0.60
CA GLN A 236 -14.77 1.74 -0.61
C GLN A 236 -13.72 0.72 -1.03
N VAL A 237 -14.09 -0.54 -1.12
CA VAL A 237 -13.18 -1.63 -1.51
C VAL A 237 -13.82 -2.49 -2.60
N ARG A 238 -13.00 -3.12 -3.45
CA ARG A 238 -13.52 -4.13 -4.40
C ARG A 238 -14.01 -5.35 -3.62
N ALA A 239 -15.13 -5.96 -4.01
CA ALA A 239 -15.67 -7.15 -3.33
C ALA A 239 -14.64 -8.29 -3.26
N ALA A 240 -13.87 -8.50 -4.34
CA ALA A 240 -12.76 -9.45 -4.38
C ALA A 240 -11.72 -9.27 -3.25
N LEU A 241 -11.61 -8.07 -2.67
CA LEU A 241 -10.64 -7.73 -1.63
C LEU A 241 -11.27 -7.47 -0.25
N ALA A 242 -12.60 -7.40 -0.14
CA ALA A 242 -13.25 -6.91 1.07
C ALA A 242 -12.94 -7.77 2.31
N GLY A 243 -13.05 -9.09 2.20
CA GLY A 243 -12.75 -10.01 3.30
C GLY A 243 -11.29 -9.96 3.74
N TYR A 244 -10.36 -9.82 2.80
CA TYR A 244 -8.95 -9.62 3.11
C TYR A 244 -8.69 -8.30 3.84
N ALA A 245 -9.36 -7.22 3.43
CA ALA A 245 -9.20 -5.91 4.02
C ALA A 245 -9.67 -5.89 5.48
N VAL A 246 -10.88 -6.39 5.76
CA VAL A 246 -11.42 -6.44 7.13
C VAL A 246 -10.63 -7.39 8.03
N LEU A 247 -10.09 -8.49 7.48
CA LEU A 247 -9.18 -9.37 8.21
C LEU A 247 -7.87 -8.64 8.57
N ARG A 248 -7.27 -7.94 7.61
CA ARG A 248 -6.01 -7.19 7.80
C ARG A 248 -6.17 -6.09 8.85
N TRP A 249 -7.31 -5.40 8.84
CA TRP A 249 -7.60 -4.32 9.79
C TRP A 249 -8.14 -4.81 11.13
N GLY A 250 -8.31 -6.13 11.30
CA GLY A 250 -8.84 -6.70 12.54
C GLY A 250 -10.26 -6.22 12.86
N VAL A 251 -11.11 -6.06 11.83
CA VAL A 251 -12.49 -5.59 12.02
C VAL A 251 -13.37 -6.75 12.46
N ASP A 252 -14.11 -6.58 13.55
CA ASP A 252 -15.20 -7.49 13.90
C ASP A 252 -16.35 -7.32 12.89
N CYS A 253 -16.64 -8.39 12.14
CA CYS A 253 -17.72 -8.45 11.16
C CYS A 253 -18.91 -9.30 11.65
N SER A 254 -18.96 -9.62 12.94
CA SER A 254 -20.13 -10.21 13.58
C SER A 254 -21.28 -9.20 13.67
N VAL A 255 -22.52 -9.69 13.54
CA VAL A 255 -23.71 -8.84 13.65
C VAL A 255 -23.87 -8.28 15.08
N ASP A 256 -23.40 -9.05 16.07
CA ASP A 256 -23.55 -8.81 17.50
C ASP A 256 -22.27 -8.31 18.18
N HIS A 257 -21.27 -7.83 17.42
CA HIS A 257 -20.00 -7.26 17.94
C HIS A 257 -19.37 -8.11 19.06
N ARG A 258 -19.36 -9.43 18.85
CA ARG A 258 -19.03 -10.41 19.89
C ARG A 258 -17.54 -10.70 20.02
N LEU A 259 -16.71 -10.26 19.08
CA LEU A 259 -15.28 -10.49 19.18
C LEU A 259 -14.68 -9.58 20.25
N ASP A 260 -13.52 -10.01 20.78
CA ASP A 260 -12.86 -9.32 21.87
C ASP A 260 -12.44 -7.89 21.43
N PRO A 261 -12.99 -6.83 22.06
CA PRO A 261 -12.68 -5.45 21.69
C PRO A 261 -11.21 -5.09 21.91
N SER A 262 -10.47 -5.82 22.74
CA SER A 262 -9.02 -5.59 22.95
C SER A 262 -8.16 -6.04 21.76
N ARG A 263 -8.73 -6.86 20.86
CA ARG A 263 -8.09 -7.35 19.63
C ARG A 263 -8.71 -6.75 18.38
N HIS A 264 -10.00 -6.41 18.46
CA HIS A 264 -10.79 -5.86 17.38
C HIS A 264 -11.27 -4.46 17.77
N HIS A 265 -10.47 -3.44 17.51
CA HIS A 265 -10.82 -2.04 17.84
C HIS A 265 -11.93 -1.48 16.95
N LEU A 266 -12.19 -2.12 15.80
CA LEU A 266 -13.17 -1.71 14.81
C LEU A 266 -14.29 -2.75 14.69
N TRP A 267 -15.50 -2.28 14.48
CA TRP A 267 -16.67 -3.09 14.13
C TRP A 267 -17.26 -2.64 12.79
N LEU A 268 -17.69 -3.58 11.97
CA LEU A 268 -18.40 -3.32 10.72
C LEU A 268 -19.87 -3.08 11.02
N ALA A 269 -20.32 -1.82 10.97
CA ALA A 269 -21.69 -1.44 11.31
C ALA A 269 -22.74 -1.92 10.30
N ASN A 270 -22.30 -2.29 9.08
CA ASN A 270 -23.17 -2.75 8.00
C ASN A 270 -22.74 -4.13 7.45
N PRO A 271 -22.69 -5.20 8.26
CA PRO A 271 -22.12 -6.49 7.86
C PRO A 271 -22.81 -7.14 6.66
N GLN A 272 -24.08 -6.79 6.39
CA GLN A 272 -24.82 -7.20 5.20
C GLN A 272 -24.15 -6.77 3.87
N THR A 273 -23.24 -5.79 3.89
CA THR A 273 -22.45 -5.36 2.73
C THR A 273 -21.51 -6.47 2.23
N LEU A 274 -21.19 -7.44 3.10
CA LEU A 274 -20.39 -8.61 2.77
C LEU A 274 -21.22 -9.77 2.19
N ASN A 275 -22.54 -9.63 2.10
CA ASN A 275 -23.39 -10.64 1.47
C ASN A 275 -22.98 -10.84 0.01
N ASP A 276 -22.96 -12.12 -0.41
CA ASP A 276 -22.54 -12.55 -1.73
C ASP A 276 -21.09 -12.16 -2.10
N VAL A 277 -20.26 -11.74 -1.14
CA VAL A 277 -18.82 -11.51 -1.34
C VAL A 277 -18.09 -12.82 -1.06
N GLU A 278 -17.38 -13.35 -2.06
CA GLU A 278 -16.67 -14.63 -1.93
C GLU A 278 -15.58 -14.56 -0.85
N SER A 279 -14.87 -13.43 -0.80
CA SER A 279 -13.79 -13.22 0.17
C SER A 279 -14.29 -13.06 1.61
N ALA A 280 -15.59 -12.82 1.85
CA ALA A 280 -16.14 -12.59 3.18
C ALA A 280 -15.98 -13.78 4.14
N ALA A 281 -15.75 -14.99 3.62
CA ALA A 281 -15.38 -16.15 4.43
C ALA A 281 -14.08 -15.95 5.24
N LEU A 282 -13.25 -14.97 4.88
CA LEU A 282 -12.04 -14.57 5.61
C LEU A 282 -12.30 -13.55 6.71
N ALA A 283 -13.47 -12.91 6.73
CA ALA A 283 -13.78 -11.80 7.62
C ALA A 283 -13.98 -12.30 9.07
N PRO A 284 -13.30 -11.71 10.07
CA PRO A 284 -13.45 -12.10 11.47
C PRO A 284 -14.92 -11.99 11.91
N GLY A 285 -15.48 -13.05 12.50
CA GLY A 285 -16.83 -13.02 13.06
C GLY A 285 -17.98 -13.13 12.03
N TYR A 286 -17.69 -13.12 10.73
CA TYR A 286 -18.71 -13.30 9.69
C TYR A 286 -19.26 -14.73 9.66
N GLY A 287 -20.58 -14.91 9.42
CA GLY A 287 -21.23 -16.23 9.25
C GLY A 287 -21.59 -17.01 10.53
N GLY A 288 -21.18 -16.55 11.73
CA GLY A 288 -21.75 -16.91 13.04
C GLY A 288 -21.83 -18.38 13.48
N ALA A 289 -20.78 -18.90 14.15
CA ALA A 289 -20.82 -19.58 15.46
C ALA A 289 -19.42 -20.12 15.83
N GLY A 290 -18.89 -19.76 17.01
CA GLY A 290 -17.81 -20.47 17.70
C GLY A 290 -16.39 -20.16 17.23
N ASP A 291 -15.69 -19.33 18.00
CA ASP A 291 -14.23 -19.40 18.09
C ASP A 291 -13.88 -20.75 18.73
N GLY A 292 -13.74 -21.76 17.88
CA GLY A 292 -13.55 -23.16 18.22
C GLY A 292 -12.17 -23.64 17.80
N GLY A 293 -11.13 -23.13 18.46
CA GLY A 293 -9.85 -23.82 18.61
C GLY A 293 -8.91 -23.84 17.41
N ALA A 294 -7.84 -23.07 17.50
CA ALA A 294 -6.51 -23.56 17.13
C ALA A 294 -5.60 -23.46 18.35
N GLY A 295 -5.70 -24.48 19.20
CA GLY A 295 -4.64 -24.81 20.14
C GLY A 295 -3.51 -25.55 19.42
N ARG A 296 -2.29 -25.20 19.83
CA ARG A 296 -1.00 -25.88 19.64
C ARG A 296 -0.33 -25.76 18.27
#